data_AF-A0A4W3GHG0-F1
#
_entry.id   AF-A0A4W3GHG0-F1
#
_cell.length_a   1.000
_cell.length_b   1.000
_cell.length_c   1.000
_cell.angle_alpha   90.00
_cell.angle_beta   90.00
_cell.angle_gamma   90.00
#
_symmetry.space_group_name_H-M   'P 1'
#
loop_
_entity.id
_entity.type
_entity.pdbx_description
1 polymer ?
#
loop_
_entity_poly.entity_id
_entity_poly.type
_entity_poly.pdbx_seq_one_letter_code
_entity_poly.pdbx_strand_id
1 'polypeptide(L)'
;MCVGGAGWVGGRTDTGLTHCCPSLQGPTQMHVQMIMGRLLRRINRTVIGMNRQSNLIGNFVACMIAILKQMEDYHYTHYINTFKTRQDIIDFLMETFIMFKDLIGKNVYPADWMVLNMMQNRVFLRAISQFAGILTKLFLDQANFQLQLWNNYFHLAVAFLVQESLQLEEFSREKRNKILNKYGDMRKKIGFQVRDMWYNLGPHKIKFIPAMVGPILEITLVPEPELRRATIPIFFDMMQCEYSVHRGFHAVRHPTTTAITNTTIITTTNTTTITNTTTITTTITNTTTITNTTIITTTNTTTITNTTTITNTTTITNTTTITNTTTITNTTTITNTITITNTTTITNTITITNTTTITNTTITNTTIITTT
;
A
#
# COMPACT_ATOMS: atom_id res chain seq x y z
N MET A 1 -76.07 -7.54 -28.09
CA MET A 1 -76.76 -8.73 -28.64
C MET A 1 -75.95 -9.96 -28.23
N CYS A 2 -76.64 -10.99 -27.71
CA CYS A 2 -76.16 -12.31 -27.22
C CYS A 2 -75.29 -12.23 -25.94
N VAL A 3 -75.74 -12.44 -24.69
CA VAL A 3 -76.60 -13.44 -24.00
C VAL A 3 -75.95 -14.82 -23.79
N GLY A 4 -75.82 -15.20 -22.51
CA GLY A 4 -75.60 -16.55 -21.96
C GLY A 4 -74.36 -16.61 -21.05
N GLY A 5 -74.38 -16.95 -19.76
CA GLY A 5 -75.40 -17.56 -18.89
C GLY A 5 -74.78 -18.74 -18.11
N ALA A 6 -74.80 -18.66 -16.76
CA ALA A 6 -74.51 -19.71 -15.75
C ALA A 6 -73.05 -20.25 -15.69
N GLY A 7 -72.45 -20.63 -14.56
CA GLY A 7 -72.87 -20.79 -13.17
C GLY A 7 -72.07 -21.95 -12.52
N TRP A 8 -71.51 -21.70 -11.32
CA TRP A 8 -71.20 -22.67 -10.25
C TRP A 8 -69.99 -23.66 -10.34
N VAL A 9 -69.05 -23.52 -9.39
CA VAL A 9 -68.71 -24.41 -8.24
C VAL A 9 -67.20 -24.37 -7.99
N GLY A 10 -66.84 -24.17 -6.72
CA GLY A 10 -65.47 -24.02 -6.25
C GLY A 10 -64.61 -25.28 -6.29
N GLY A 11 -63.30 -25.03 -6.37
CA GLY A 11 -62.24 -26.01 -6.14
C GLY A 11 -61.00 -25.25 -5.71
N ARG A 12 -60.72 -25.29 -4.41
CA ARG A 12 -59.52 -24.71 -3.80
C ARG A 12 -58.39 -25.72 -4.00
N THR A 13 -57.43 -25.42 -4.86
CA THR A 13 -56.11 -26.07 -4.86
C THR A 13 -55.04 -25.00 -4.99
N ASP A 14 -54.39 -24.74 -3.85
CA ASP A 14 -53.09 -24.08 -3.76
C ASP A 14 -52.07 -24.85 -4.62
N THR A 15 -51.69 -24.27 -5.75
CA THR A 15 -50.39 -24.54 -6.38
C THR A 15 -49.84 -23.21 -6.87
N GLY A 16 -48.69 -22.84 -6.30
CA GLY A 16 -48.09 -21.52 -6.39
C GLY A 16 -47.94 -20.97 -7.80
N LEU A 17 -48.52 -19.79 -8.00
CA LEU A 17 -48.11 -18.81 -9.01
C LEU A 17 -48.11 -17.45 -8.32
N THR A 18 -47.12 -17.21 -7.45
CA THR A 18 -46.67 -15.85 -7.15
C THR A 18 -45.96 -15.30 -8.39
N HIS A 19 -46.73 -15.00 -9.44
CA HIS A 19 -46.36 -13.95 -10.38
C HIS A 19 -46.47 -12.62 -9.63
N CYS A 20 -45.48 -12.36 -8.79
CA CYS A 20 -45.27 -11.03 -8.25
C CYS A 20 -44.98 -10.11 -9.44
N CYS A 21 -45.78 -9.05 -9.54
CA CYS A 21 -45.63 -7.93 -10.47
C CYS A 21 -44.17 -7.70 -10.90
N PRO A 22 -43.85 -7.68 -12.21
CA PRO A 22 -42.71 -6.91 -12.65
C PRO A 22 -43.06 -5.45 -12.31
N SER A 23 -42.39 -4.90 -11.32
CA SER A 23 -42.45 -3.49 -10.97
C SER A 23 -42.40 -2.65 -12.25
N LEU A 24 -43.37 -1.74 -12.42
CA LEU A 24 -43.35 -0.68 -13.43
C LEU A 24 -42.14 0.24 -13.21
N GLN A 25 -40.94 -0.21 -13.56
CA GLN A 25 -39.78 0.62 -13.84
C GLN A 25 -39.66 0.70 -15.36
N GLY A 26 -39.82 1.90 -15.93
CA GLY A 26 -39.24 2.17 -17.24
C GLY A 26 -37.73 1.83 -17.21
N PRO A 27 -37.05 1.68 -18.36
CA PRO A 27 -35.67 1.18 -18.39
C PRO A 27 -34.71 2.18 -17.73
N THR A 28 -34.55 2.09 -16.40
CA THR A 28 -33.71 2.96 -15.57
C THR A 28 -32.27 2.96 -16.09
N GLN A 29 -31.82 1.83 -16.66
CA GLN A 29 -30.54 1.67 -17.33
C GLN A 29 -30.33 2.70 -18.47
N MET A 30 -31.33 2.89 -19.34
CA MET A 30 -31.22 3.85 -20.45
C MET A 30 -31.17 5.29 -19.95
N HIS A 31 -31.93 5.62 -18.90
CA HIS A 31 -31.87 6.95 -18.31
C HIS A 31 -30.52 7.23 -17.65
N VAL A 32 -29.95 6.25 -16.91
CA VAL A 32 -28.61 6.36 -16.34
C VAL A 32 -27.57 6.54 -17.44
N GLN A 33 -27.67 5.78 -18.54
CA GLN A 33 -26.80 5.92 -19.70
C GLN A 33 -26.88 7.32 -20.33
N MET A 34 -28.08 7.90 -20.48
CA MET A 34 -28.24 9.27 -20.99
C MET A 34 -27.66 10.32 -20.03
N ILE A 35 -27.91 10.18 -18.73
CA ILE A 35 -27.40 11.08 -17.70
C ILE A 35 -25.87 11.03 -17.67
N MET A 36 -25.28 9.84 -17.57
CA MET A 36 -23.83 9.69 -17.48
C MET A 36 -23.14 10.16 -18.77
N GLY A 37 -23.69 9.80 -19.94
CA GLY A 37 -23.14 10.18 -21.24
C GLY A 37 -23.14 11.69 -21.47
N ARG A 38 -24.15 12.39 -20.93
CA ARG A 38 -24.23 13.85 -21.03
C ARG A 38 -23.47 14.56 -19.93
N LEU A 39 -23.57 14.14 -18.68
CA LEU A 39 -23.17 14.97 -17.54
C LEU A 39 -21.84 14.59 -16.92
N LEU A 40 -21.40 13.33 -16.99
CA LEU A 40 -20.25 12.87 -16.19
C LEU A 40 -18.97 13.67 -16.50
N ARG A 41 -18.50 13.69 -17.76
CA ARG A 41 -17.29 14.45 -18.12
C ARG A 41 -17.45 15.95 -17.89
N ARG A 42 -18.65 16.50 -18.11
CA ARG A 42 -18.93 17.93 -17.87
C ARG A 42 -18.77 18.28 -16.38
N ILE A 43 -19.39 17.51 -15.50
CA ILE A 43 -19.28 17.68 -14.05
C ILE A 43 -17.82 17.49 -13.61
N ASN A 44 -17.14 16.45 -14.07
CA ASN A 44 -15.74 16.21 -13.73
C ASN A 44 -14.86 17.41 -14.09
N ARG A 45 -14.98 17.95 -15.31
CA ARG A 45 -14.23 19.13 -15.74
C ARG A 45 -14.59 20.39 -14.93
N THR A 46 -15.86 20.56 -14.55
CA THR A 46 -16.26 21.65 -13.65
C THR A 46 -15.63 21.50 -12.27
N VAL A 47 -15.57 20.29 -11.70
CA VAL A 47 -14.91 20.03 -10.41
C VAL A 47 -13.40 20.33 -10.51
N ILE A 48 -12.75 19.91 -11.60
CA ILE A 48 -11.32 20.18 -11.83
C ILE A 48 -11.03 21.68 -11.92
N GLY A 49 -11.89 22.45 -12.59
CA GLY A 49 -11.70 23.89 -12.79
C GLY A 49 -12.16 24.77 -11.63
N MET A 50 -12.83 24.22 -10.60
CA MET A 50 -13.41 25.00 -9.52
C MET A 50 -12.38 25.31 -8.42
N ASN A 51 -12.40 26.53 -7.88
CA ASN A 51 -11.62 26.87 -6.70
C ASN A 51 -12.09 26.00 -5.51
N ARG A 52 -11.12 25.38 -4.81
CA ARG A 52 -11.31 24.55 -3.63
C ARG A 52 -12.01 25.25 -2.46
N GLN A 53 -11.96 26.58 -2.40
CA GLN A 53 -12.64 27.40 -1.39
C GLN A 53 -14.12 27.69 -1.74
N SER A 54 -14.57 27.29 -2.93
CA SER A 54 -15.96 27.50 -3.34
C SER A 54 -16.90 26.60 -2.56
N ASN A 55 -17.94 27.19 -1.95
CA ASN A 55 -19.00 26.45 -1.27
C ASN A 55 -19.79 25.51 -2.20
N LEU A 56 -19.62 25.64 -3.53
CA LEU A 56 -20.34 24.83 -4.52
C LEU A 56 -19.64 23.51 -4.84
N ILE A 57 -18.35 23.35 -4.52
CA ILE A 57 -17.58 22.16 -4.93
C ILE A 57 -18.19 20.87 -4.36
N GLY A 58 -18.68 20.91 -3.12
CA GLY A 58 -19.37 19.78 -2.49
C GLY A 58 -20.63 19.33 -3.21
N ASN A 59 -21.37 20.27 -3.82
CA ASN A 59 -22.58 19.97 -4.58
C ASN A 59 -22.25 19.28 -5.91
N PHE A 60 -21.23 19.77 -6.63
CA PHE A 60 -20.79 19.13 -7.88
C PHE A 60 -20.18 17.74 -7.63
N VAL A 61 -19.41 17.60 -6.55
CA VAL A 61 -18.88 16.30 -6.12
C VAL A 61 -20.00 15.34 -5.73
N ALA A 62 -21.04 15.81 -5.03
CA ALA A 62 -22.22 14.99 -4.72
C ALA A 62 -22.94 14.51 -5.99
N CYS A 63 -23.13 15.40 -6.98
CA CYS A 63 -23.71 15.05 -8.28
C CYS A 63 -22.85 14.01 -9.03
N MET A 64 -21.53 14.19 -9.04
CA MET A 64 -20.60 13.22 -9.63
C MET A 64 -20.70 11.85 -8.96
N ILE A 65 -20.67 11.82 -7.62
CA ILE A 65 -20.80 10.59 -6.82
C ILE A 65 -22.15 9.94 -7.09
N ALA A 66 -23.24 10.71 -7.19
CA ALA A 66 -24.57 10.19 -7.50
C ALA A 66 -24.62 9.51 -8.87
N ILE A 67 -24.02 10.12 -9.91
CA ILE A 67 -23.94 9.51 -11.24
C ILE A 67 -23.14 8.21 -11.18
N LEU A 68 -21.92 8.23 -10.61
CA LEU A 68 -21.06 7.05 -10.50
C LEU A 68 -21.69 5.93 -9.68
N LYS A 69 -22.45 6.27 -8.63
CA LYS A 69 -23.16 5.30 -7.79
C LYS A 69 -24.26 4.56 -8.57
N GLN A 70 -24.96 5.25 -9.46
CA GLN A 70 -26.02 4.66 -10.29
C GLN A 70 -25.48 3.87 -11.48
N MET A 71 -24.23 4.11 -11.88
CA MET A 71 -23.59 3.35 -12.94
C MET A 71 -23.36 1.89 -12.53
N GLU A 72 -23.56 1.01 -13.51
CA GLU A 72 -23.28 -0.42 -13.43
C GLU A 72 -22.17 -0.78 -14.42
N ASP A 73 -21.68 -2.00 -14.36
CA ASP A 73 -20.51 -2.46 -15.13
C ASP A 73 -20.73 -2.29 -16.65
N TYR A 74 -21.98 -2.51 -17.11
CA TYR A 74 -22.40 -2.18 -18.47
C TYR A 74 -22.23 -0.69 -18.80
N HIS A 75 -22.62 0.20 -17.89
CA HIS A 75 -22.55 1.65 -18.12
C HIS A 75 -21.11 2.14 -18.26
N TYR A 76 -20.16 1.60 -17.48
CA TYR A 76 -18.73 1.92 -17.64
C TYR A 76 -18.23 1.48 -19.02
N THR A 77 -18.54 0.25 -19.42
CA THR A 77 -18.14 -0.28 -20.73
C THR A 77 -18.75 0.53 -21.87
N HIS A 78 -20.06 0.80 -21.79
CA HIS A 78 -20.77 1.61 -22.79
C HIS A 78 -20.16 3.01 -22.89
N TYR A 79 -19.90 3.66 -21.75
CA TYR A 79 -19.35 5.02 -21.72
C TYR A 79 -17.98 5.08 -22.39
N ILE A 80 -17.08 4.14 -22.11
CA ILE A 80 -15.76 4.06 -22.77
C ILE A 80 -15.91 3.88 -24.28
N ASN A 81 -16.88 3.08 -24.72
CA ASN A 81 -17.13 2.86 -26.15
C ASN A 81 -17.72 4.09 -26.86
N THR A 82 -18.19 5.12 -26.13
CA THR A 82 -18.67 6.37 -26.75
C THR A 82 -17.55 7.31 -27.19
N PHE A 83 -16.33 7.13 -26.68
CA PHE A 83 -15.18 7.95 -27.06
C PHE A 83 -14.70 7.58 -28.47
N LYS A 84 -14.47 8.61 -29.30
CA LYS A 84 -14.13 8.41 -30.72
C LYS A 84 -12.67 8.01 -30.92
N THR A 85 -11.77 8.57 -30.12
CA THR A 85 -10.34 8.34 -30.25
C THR A 85 -9.74 7.75 -28.99
N ARG A 86 -8.63 7.01 -29.16
CA ARG A 86 -7.83 6.51 -28.03
C ARG A 86 -7.33 7.66 -27.15
N GLN A 87 -6.99 8.81 -27.75
CA GLN A 87 -6.56 10.00 -27.02
C GLN A 87 -7.67 10.53 -26.10
N ASP A 88 -8.92 10.57 -26.57
CA ASP A 88 -10.02 11.04 -25.73
C ASP A 88 -10.22 10.17 -24.47
N ILE A 89 -9.98 8.85 -24.59
CA ILE A 89 -10.03 7.92 -23.46
C ILE A 89 -8.87 8.20 -22.51
N ILE A 90 -7.64 8.39 -23.02
CA ILE A 90 -6.47 8.74 -22.20
C ILE A 90 -6.74 10.03 -21.43
N ASP A 91 -7.19 11.08 -22.10
CA ASP A 91 -7.47 12.37 -21.49
C ASP A 91 -8.55 12.26 -20.41
N PHE A 92 -9.64 11.52 -20.69
CA PHE A 92 -10.69 11.30 -19.71
C PHE A 92 -10.20 10.53 -18.48
N LEU A 93 -9.39 9.48 -18.65
CA LEU A 93 -8.86 8.69 -17.54
C LEU A 93 -7.84 9.51 -16.73
N MET A 94 -6.97 10.28 -17.38
CA MET A 94 -6.03 11.20 -16.72
C MET A 94 -6.78 12.25 -15.89
N GLU A 95 -7.74 12.96 -16.50
CA GLU A 95 -8.62 13.92 -15.83
C GLU A 95 -9.28 13.28 -14.59
N THR A 96 -9.82 12.07 -14.76
CA THR A 96 -10.54 11.37 -13.69
C THR A 96 -9.61 10.92 -12.56
N PHE A 97 -8.43 10.36 -12.87
CA PHE A 97 -7.50 9.90 -11.84
C PHE A 97 -6.90 11.03 -11.03
N ILE A 98 -6.51 12.12 -11.70
CA ILE A 98 -5.97 13.32 -11.04
C ILE A 98 -7.06 13.95 -10.15
N MET A 99 -8.28 14.09 -10.68
CA MET A 99 -9.41 14.62 -9.92
C MET A 99 -9.73 13.77 -8.69
N PHE A 100 -9.80 12.44 -8.81
CA PHE A 100 -10.04 11.56 -7.67
C PHE A 100 -8.92 11.66 -6.64
N LYS A 101 -7.66 11.69 -7.08
CA LYS A 101 -6.51 11.83 -6.17
C LYS A 101 -6.59 13.13 -5.38
N ASP A 102 -6.92 14.25 -6.03
CA ASP A 102 -7.06 15.55 -5.36
C ASP A 102 -8.26 15.59 -4.41
N LEU A 103 -9.40 14.95 -4.76
CA LEU A 103 -10.57 14.83 -3.89
C LEU A 103 -10.35 13.92 -2.67
N ILE A 104 -9.49 12.91 -2.79
CA ILE A 104 -9.10 12.02 -1.70
C ILE A 104 -8.08 12.70 -0.78
N GLY A 105 -7.08 13.38 -1.37
CA GLY A 105 -6.06 14.09 -0.61
C GLY A 105 -6.60 15.30 0.16
N LYS A 106 -7.65 15.94 -0.36
CA LYS A 106 -8.35 17.06 0.28
C LYS A 106 -9.85 16.81 0.26
N ASN A 107 -10.34 16.25 1.36
CA ASN A 107 -11.76 15.94 1.53
C ASN A 107 -12.62 17.21 1.37
N VAL A 108 -13.67 17.08 0.58
CA VAL A 108 -14.64 18.16 0.35
C VAL A 108 -15.66 18.24 1.47
N TYR A 109 -15.94 17.11 2.12
CA TYR A 109 -16.82 17.04 3.27
C TYR A 109 -16.00 17.04 4.57
N PRO A 110 -16.53 17.62 5.65
CA PRO A 110 -15.92 17.54 6.98
C PRO A 110 -15.64 16.09 7.42
N ALA A 111 -14.59 15.88 8.23
CA ALA A 111 -14.16 14.54 8.64
C ALA A 111 -15.20 13.80 9.51
N ASP A 112 -16.03 14.54 10.25
CA ASP A 112 -17.12 14.04 11.08
C ASP A 112 -18.33 13.57 10.25
N TRP A 113 -18.44 13.96 8.98
CA TRP A 113 -19.49 13.53 8.04
C TRP A 113 -19.23 12.12 7.50
N MET A 114 -19.05 11.18 8.44
CA MET A 114 -18.51 9.85 8.18
C MET A 114 -19.35 9.04 7.19
N VAL A 115 -20.67 9.20 7.22
CA VAL A 115 -21.57 8.49 6.32
C VAL A 115 -21.33 8.92 4.87
N LEU A 116 -21.14 10.22 4.63
CA LEU A 116 -20.86 10.75 3.29
C LEU A 116 -19.45 10.39 2.84
N ASN A 117 -18.43 10.54 3.71
CA ASN A 117 -17.06 10.16 3.39
C ASN A 117 -16.93 8.66 3.04
N MET A 118 -17.55 7.78 3.83
CA MET A 118 -17.54 6.34 3.54
C MET A 118 -18.35 5.97 2.29
N MET A 119 -19.45 6.69 2.02
CA MET A 119 -20.23 6.49 0.80
C MET A 119 -19.42 6.92 -0.44
N GLN A 120 -18.77 8.09 -0.39
CA GLN A 120 -17.85 8.56 -1.42
C GLN A 120 -16.74 7.53 -1.66
N ASN A 121 -16.05 7.09 -0.61
CA ASN A 121 -14.94 6.13 -0.73
C ASN A 121 -15.39 4.81 -1.35
N ARG A 122 -16.58 4.31 -1.01
CA ARG A 122 -17.14 3.12 -1.64
C ARG A 122 -17.38 3.30 -3.14
N VAL A 123 -17.92 4.45 -3.54
CA VAL A 123 -18.19 4.77 -4.95
C VAL A 123 -16.89 4.96 -5.72
N PHE A 124 -15.92 5.65 -5.13
CA PHE A 124 -14.59 5.84 -5.72
C PHE A 124 -13.86 4.52 -5.88
N LEU A 125 -13.88 3.65 -4.85
CA LEU A 125 -13.31 2.30 -4.94
C LEU A 125 -13.87 1.53 -6.14
N ARG A 126 -15.21 1.52 -6.30
CA ARG A 126 -15.84 0.85 -7.44
C ARG A 126 -15.39 1.45 -8.77
N ALA A 127 -15.40 2.77 -8.89
CA ALA A 127 -15.01 3.47 -10.11
C ALA A 127 -13.53 3.23 -10.46
N ILE A 128 -12.63 3.34 -9.49
CA ILE A 128 -11.20 3.04 -9.65
C ILE A 128 -11.02 1.60 -10.13
N SER A 129 -11.73 0.63 -9.54
CA SER A 129 -11.62 -0.76 -9.96
C SER A 129 -12.14 -1.01 -11.38
N GLN A 130 -13.22 -0.34 -11.80
CA GLN A 130 -13.71 -0.40 -13.19
C GLN A 130 -12.69 0.20 -14.16
N PHE A 131 -12.13 1.36 -13.83
CA PHE A 131 -11.11 2.01 -14.65
C PHE A 131 -9.79 1.25 -14.69
N ALA A 132 -9.41 0.52 -13.64
CA ALA A 132 -8.25 -0.38 -13.64
C ALA A 132 -8.42 -1.52 -14.67
N GLY A 133 -9.63 -2.07 -14.79
CA GLY A 133 -9.95 -3.07 -15.81
C GLY A 133 -9.82 -2.51 -17.23
N ILE A 134 -10.32 -1.29 -17.45
CA ILE A 134 -10.17 -0.57 -18.73
C ILE A 134 -8.70 -0.28 -19.03
N LEU A 135 -7.94 0.17 -18.03
CA LEU A 135 -6.51 0.47 -18.13
C LEU A 135 -5.71 -0.76 -18.60
N THR A 136 -5.96 -1.91 -17.95
CA THR A 136 -5.34 -3.20 -18.30
C THR A 136 -5.73 -3.64 -19.70
N LYS A 137 -7.03 -3.57 -20.04
CA LYS A 137 -7.55 -4.06 -21.33
C LYS A 137 -7.05 -3.24 -22.53
N LEU A 138 -6.93 -1.92 -22.37
CA LEU A 138 -6.67 -1.02 -23.51
C LEU A 138 -5.22 -0.51 -23.57
N PHE A 139 -4.50 -0.42 -22.44
CA PHE A 139 -3.24 0.33 -22.35
C PHE A 139 -2.07 -0.46 -21.75
N LEU A 140 -2.19 -1.78 -21.68
CA LEU A 140 -1.09 -2.68 -21.29
C LEU A 140 -0.27 -3.19 -22.50
N ASP A 141 -0.61 -2.76 -23.71
CA ASP A 141 0.07 -3.19 -24.93
C ASP A 141 1.50 -2.64 -25.01
N GLN A 142 2.45 -3.49 -25.44
CA GLN A 142 3.87 -3.17 -25.44
C GLN A 142 4.23 -2.04 -26.43
N ALA A 143 3.45 -1.89 -27.51
CA ALA A 143 3.68 -0.91 -28.56
C ALA A 143 3.20 0.51 -28.20
N ASN A 144 2.08 0.65 -27.47
CA ASN A 144 1.47 1.95 -27.13
C ASN A 144 1.26 2.12 -25.62
N PHE A 145 2.21 1.62 -24.83
CA PHE A 145 2.16 1.69 -23.37
C PHE A 145 2.13 3.13 -22.86
N GLN A 146 1.08 3.48 -22.10
CA GLN A 146 0.86 4.83 -21.59
C GLN A 146 1.44 5.00 -20.19
N LEU A 147 2.76 5.22 -20.10
CA LEU A 147 3.49 5.30 -18.82
C LEU A 147 2.87 6.29 -17.82
N GLN A 148 2.54 7.51 -18.27
CA GLN A 148 1.97 8.56 -17.41
C GLN A 148 0.59 8.20 -16.88
N LEU A 149 -0.25 7.54 -17.70
CA LEU A 149 -1.59 7.15 -17.29
C LEU A 149 -1.55 6.07 -16.19
N TRP A 150 -0.70 5.05 -16.37
CA TRP A 150 -0.46 4.04 -15.35
C TRP A 150 0.15 4.63 -14.08
N ASN A 151 1.06 5.60 -14.21
CA ASN A 151 1.67 6.25 -13.05
C ASN A 151 0.61 7.01 -12.22
N ASN A 152 -0.27 7.76 -12.89
CA ASN A 152 -1.39 8.43 -12.23
C ASN A 152 -2.35 7.46 -11.55
N TYR A 153 -2.58 6.29 -12.15
CA TYR A 153 -3.37 5.23 -11.51
C TYR A 153 -2.73 4.73 -10.21
N PHE A 154 -1.43 4.38 -10.20
CA PHE A 154 -0.77 3.90 -8.99
C PHE A 154 -0.75 4.96 -7.89
N HIS A 155 -0.44 6.21 -8.21
CA HIS A 155 -0.50 7.31 -7.24
C HIS A 155 -1.91 7.54 -6.69
N LEU A 156 -2.95 7.41 -7.51
CA LEU A 156 -4.34 7.46 -7.04
C LEU A 156 -4.64 6.31 -6.07
N ALA A 157 -4.25 5.09 -6.42
CA ALA A 157 -4.52 3.91 -5.60
C ALA A 157 -3.78 3.98 -4.24
N VAL A 158 -2.53 4.44 -4.23
CA VAL A 158 -1.76 4.69 -3.00
C VAL A 158 -2.43 5.79 -2.17
N ALA A 159 -2.81 6.92 -2.78
CA ALA A 159 -3.51 7.99 -2.07
C ALA A 159 -4.82 7.49 -1.44
N PHE A 160 -5.57 6.63 -2.14
CA PHE A 160 -6.77 5.99 -1.59
C PHE A 160 -6.46 5.09 -0.39
N LEU A 161 -5.33 4.36 -0.40
CA LEU A 161 -4.94 3.46 0.69
C LEU A 161 -4.51 4.20 1.96
N VAL A 162 -3.78 5.30 1.78
CA VAL A 162 -3.10 6.02 2.86
C VAL A 162 -3.97 7.12 3.47
N GLN A 163 -5.07 7.53 2.82
CA GLN A 163 -5.95 8.58 3.33
C GLN A 163 -6.43 8.36 4.78
N GLU A 164 -6.51 9.45 5.54
CA GLU A 164 -6.89 9.45 6.96
C GLU A 164 -8.28 8.84 7.20
N SER A 165 -9.23 9.06 6.28
CA SER A 165 -10.61 8.57 6.41
C SER A 165 -10.72 7.04 6.43
N LEU A 166 -9.68 6.33 5.95
CA LEU A 166 -9.60 4.87 5.95
C LEU A 166 -8.61 4.31 6.97
N GLN A 167 -7.93 5.13 7.78
CA GLN A 167 -7.12 4.66 8.89
C GLN A 167 -8.00 4.31 10.08
N LEU A 168 -8.64 3.13 9.98
CA LEU A 168 -9.67 2.67 10.91
C LEU A 168 -9.18 2.52 12.35
N GLU A 169 -7.88 2.43 12.54
CA GLU A 169 -7.18 2.30 13.80
C GLU A 169 -7.23 3.59 14.63
N GLU A 170 -7.40 4.76 13.99
CA GLU A 170 -7.56 6.06 14.65
C GLU A 170 -8.99 6.31 15.16
N PHE A 171 -9.94 5.45 14.80
CA PHE A 171 -11.32 5.56 15.25
C PHE A 171 -11.59 4.77 16.53
N SER A 172 -12.65 5.17 17.26
CA SER A 172 -13.17 4.37 18.38
C SER A 172 -13.55 2.96 17.89
N ARG A 173 -13.49 1.99 18.81
CA ARG A 173 -13.79 0.58 18.51
C ARG A 173 -15.20 0.41 17.93
N GLU A 174 -16.18 1.12 18.47
CA GLU A 174 -17.58 1.09 18.05
C GLU A 174 -17.73 1.65 16.63
N LYS A 175 -17.09 2.79 16.35
CA LYS A 175 -17.08 3.43 15.03
C LYS A 175 -16.42 2.50 14.00
N ARG A 176 -15.24 1.97 14.31
CA ARG A 176 -14.52 0.99 13.49
C ARG A 176 -15.37 -0.23 13.17
N ASN A 177 -15.96 -0.87 14.19
CA ASN A 177 -16.79 -2.07 14.01
C ASN A 177 -18.01 -1.77 13.13
N LYS A 178 -18.68 -0.63 13.31
CA LYS A 178 -19.81 -0.22 12.47
C LYS A 178 -19.42 -0.02 11.01
N ILE A 179 -18.24 0.56 10.76
CA ILE A 179 -17.70 0.73 9.41
C ILE A 179 -17.40 -0.64 8.78
N LEU A 180 -16.65 -1.49 9.48
CA LEU A 180 -16.27 -2.81 8.99
C LEU A 180 -17.49 -3.68 8.69
N ASN A 181 -18.50 -3.68 9.56
CA ASN A 181 -19.73 -4.44 9.34
C ASN A 181 -20.52 -3.98 8.11
N LYS A 182 -20.52 -2.67 7.81
CA LYS A 182 -21.30 -2.11 6.70
C LYS A 182 -20.56 -2.07 5.37
N TYR A 183 -19.26 -1.84 5.40
CA TYR A 183 -18.45 -1.55 4.21
C TYR A 183 -17.31 -2.55 3.97
N GLY A 184 -16.93 -3.32 5.00
CA GLY A 184 -15.67 -4.05 5.04
C GLY A 184 -14.46 -3.11 5.12
N ASP A 185 -13.26 -3.69 5.14
CA ASP A 185 -12.03 -2.91 4.99
C ASP A 185 -11.76 -2.67 3.49
N MET A 186 -12.01 -1.44 3.04
CA MET A 186 -11.81 -1.03 1.65
C MET A 186 -10.34 -1.07 1.23
N ARG A 187 -9.41 -0.92 2.17
CA ARG A 187 -7.97 -0.88 1.89
C ARG A 187 -7.49 -2.23 1.35
N LYS A 188 -8.06 -3.34 1.83
CA LYS A 188 -7.74 -4.68 1.33
C LYS A 188 -8.06 -4.84 -0.16
N LYS A 189 -9.25 -4.41 -0.57
CA LYS A 189 -9.73 -4.56 -1.96
C LYS A 189 -8.82 -3.82 -2.93
N ILE A 190 -8.52 -2.56 -2.66
CA ILE A 190 -7.65 -1.77 -3.54
C ILE A 190 -6.19 -2.23 -3.43
N GLY A 191 -5.73 -2.67 -2.26
CA GLY A 191 -4.36 -3.17 -2.07
C GLY A 191 -4.08 -4.43 -2.88
N PHE A 192 -4.99 -5.40 -2.86
CA PHE A 192 -4.90 -6.57 -3.74
C PHE A 192 -4.94 -6.16 -5.22
N GLN A 193 -5.77 -5.17 -5.57
CA GLN A 193 -5.79 -4.65 -6.93
C GLN A 193 -4.46 -3.97 -7.32
N VAL A 194 -3.83 -3.18 -6.45
CA VAL A 194 -2.50 -2.59 -6.70
C VAL A 194 -1.46 -3.67 -6.94
N ARG A 195 -1.46 -4.72 -6.11
CA ARG A 195 -0.59 -5.89 -6.29
C ARG A 195 -0.81 -6.54 -7.66
N ASP A 196 -2.04 -6.86 -8.01
CA ASP A 196 -2.35 -7.54 -9.27
C ASP A 196 -1.98 -6.66 -10.48
N MET A 197 -2.27 -5.36 -10.40
CA MET A 197 -1.88 -4.37 -11.41
C MET A 197 -0.35 -4.27 -11.56
N TRP A 198 0.40 -4.33 -10.46
CA TRP A 198 1.86 -4.33 -10.48
C TRP A 198 2.41 -5.55 -11.22
N TYR A 199 1.92 -6.75 -10.91
CA TYR A 199 2.38 -7.97 -11.57
C TYR A 199 1.99 -8.02 -13.05
N ASN A 200 0.88 -7.40 -13.44
CA ASN A 200 0.46 -7.28 -14.84
C ASN A 200 1.39 -6.40 -15.69
N LEU A 201 2.18 -5.50 -15.10
CA LEU A 201 3.06 -4.59 -15.85
C LEU A 201 4.16 -5.30 -16.67
N GLY A 202 4.50 -6.54 -16.33
CA GLY A 202 5.53 -7.33 -17.02
C GLY A 202 6.85 -6.55 -17.20
N PRO A 203 7.37 -6.39 -18.44
CA PRO A 203 8.64 -5.70 -18.68
C PRO A 203 8.59 -4.19 -18.40
N HIS A 204 7.41 -3.60 -18.23
CA HIS A 204 7.27 -2.17 -17.96
C HIS A 204 7.57 -1.78 -16.51
N LYS A 205 7.62 -2.75 -15.58
CA LYS A 205 7.87 -2.53 -14.14
C LYS A 205 9.06 -1.59 -13.88
N ILE A 206 10.19 -1.82 -14.55
CA ILE A 206 11.43 -1.04 -14.36
C ILE A 206 11.22 0.47 -14.54
N LYS A 207 10.29 0.88 -15.42
CA LYS A 207 9.99 2.30 -15.68
C LYS A 207 9.28 2.98 -14.49
N PHE A 208 8.68 2.19 -13.59
CA PHE A 208 7.93 2.68 -12.44
C PHE A 208 8.72 2.62 -11.14
N ILE A 209 9.69 1.71 -11.01
CA ILE A 209 10.42 1.45 -9.75
C ILE A 209 10.92 2.74 -9.08
N PRO A 210 11.65 3.65 -9.78
CA PRO A 210 12.17 4.86 -9.12
C PRO A 210 11.08 5.75 -8.52
N ALA A 211 9.91 5.81 -9.15
CA ALA A 211 8.78 6.62 -8.68
C ALA A 211 7.87 5.88 -7.69
N MET A 212 7.84 4.55 -7.71
CA MET A 212 6.88 3.73 -6.95
C MET A 212 7.43 3.17 -5.64
N VAL A 213 8.76 3.12 -5.44
CA VAL A 213 9.34 2.64 -4.18
C VAL A 213 8.79 3.40 -2.96
N GLY A 214 8.77 4.74 -3.01
CA GLY A 214 8.22 5.57 -1.92
C GLY A 214 6.72 5.34 -1.69
N PRO A 215 5.86 5.50 -2.72
CA PRO A 215 4.42 5.25 -2.59
C PRO A 215 4.06 3.84 -2.10
N ILE A 216 4.75 2.79 -2.56
CA ILE A 216 4.52 1.42 -2.09
C ILE A 216 4.99 1.24 -0.64
N LEU A 217 6.02 1.98 -0.20
CA LEU A 217 6.45 1.98 1.20
C LEU A 217 5.37 2.55 2.11
N GLU A 218 4.71 3.63 1.69
CA GLU A 218 3.58 4.21 2.44
C GLU A 218 2.45 3.19 2.66
N ILE A 219 2.15 2.34 1.68
CA ILE A 219 1.17 1.25 1.84
C ILE A 219 1.60 0.28 2.95
N THR A 220 2.89 -0.02 3.08
CA THR A 220 3.38 -0.92 4.14
C THR A 220 3.31 -0.32 5.54
N LEU A 221 3.18 1.01 5.64
CA LEU A 221 2.98 1.70 6.92
C LEU A 221 1.53 1.66 7.39
N VAL A 222 0.58 1.35 6.50
CA VAL A 222 -0.83 1.18 6.85
C VAL A 222 -0.97 0.02 7.85
N PRO A 223 -1.61 0.22 9.02
CA PRO A 223 -1.72 -0.79 10.06
C PRO A 223 -2.80 -1.87 9.77
N GLU A 224 -2.76 -2.45 8.57
CA GLU A 224 -3.63 -3.54 8.12
C GLU A 224 -2.77 -4.76 7.72
N PRO A 225 -2.81 -5.87 8.48
CA PRO A 225 -1.89 -6.99 8.29
C PRO A 225 -1.97 -7.69 6.93
N GLU A 226 -3.16 -7.88 6.36
CA GLU A 226 -3.31 -8.61 5.09
C GLU A 226 -2.74 -7.82 3.91
N LEU A 227 -2.96 -6.50 3.90
CA LEU A 227 -2.45 -5.52 2.94
C LEU A 227 -0.93 -5.49 2.97
N ARG A 228 -0.33 -5.40 4.17
CA ARG A 228 1.14 -5.43 4.29
C ARG A 228 1.71 -6.73 3.74
N ARG A 229 1.12 -7.87 4.09
CA ARG A 229 1.53 -9.19 3.58
C ARG A 229 1.43 -9.28 2.06
N ALA A 230 0.41 -8.65 1.45
CA ALA A 230 0.24 -8.61 0.00
C ALA A 230 1.20 -7.65 -0.71
N THR A 231 1.64 -6.59 -0.03
CA THR A 231 2.43 -5.51 -0.61
C THR A 231 3.93 -5.76 -0.48
N ILE A 232 4.40 -6.36 0.62
CA ILE A 232 5.82 -6.68 0.84
C ILE A 232 6.48 -7.44 -0.33
N PRO A 233 5.84 -8.47 -0.94
CA PRO A 233 6.38 -9.16 -2.12
C PRO A 233 6.72 -8.25 -3.31
N ILE A 234 6.03 -7.11 -3.45
CA ILE A 234 6.28 -6.14 -4.51
C ILE A 234 7.70 -5.59 -4.43
N PHE A 235 8.24 -5.33 -3.23
CA PHE A 235 9.62 -4.85 -3.08
C PHE A 235 10.66 -5.87 -3.52
N PHE A 236 10.42 -7.15 -3.25
CA PHE A 236 11.29 -8.22 -3.72
C PHE A 236 11.27 -8.31 -5.25
N ASP A 237 10.09 -8.17 -5.86
CA ASP A 237 9.93 -8.11 -7.32
C ASP A 237 10.61 -6.87 -7.93
N MET A 238 10.52 -5.70 -7.27
CA MET A 238 11.25 -4.49 -7.67
C MET A 238 12.77 -4.72 -7.68
N MET A 239 13.32 -5.29 -6.60
CA MET A 239 14.75 -5.60 -6.51
C MET A 239 15.18 -6.61 -7.57
N GLN A 240 14.36 -7.63 -7.83
CA GLN A 240 14.65 -8.62 -8.86
C GLN A 240 14.62 -8.04 -10.27
N CYS A 241 13.68 -7.12 -10.56
CA CYS A 241 13.62 -6.40 -11.82
C CYS A 241 14.87 -5.54 -12.05
N GLU A 242 15.27 -4.75 -11.05
CA GLU A 242 16.48 -3.92 -11.09
C GLU A 242 17.74 -4.77 -11.32
N TYR A 243 17.88 -5.86 -10.57
CA TYR A 243 19.02 -6.78 -10.71
C TYR A 243 19.10 -7.42 -12.10
N SER A 244 17.97 -7.88 -12.64
CA SER A 244 17.91 -8.56 -13.94
C SER A 244 18.32 -7.63 -15.09
N VAL A 245 17.97 -6.35 -15.00
CA VAL A 245 18.35 -5.34 -16.00
C VAL A 245 19.83 -4.95 -15.88
N HIS A 246 20.32 -4.74 -14.66
CA HIS A 246 21.69 -4.24 -14.42
C HIS A 246 22.79 -5.31 -14.47
N ARG A 247 22.47 -6.60 -14.37
CA ARG A 247 23.44 -7.69 -14.64
C ARG A 247 23.37 -8.24 -16.07
N GLY A 248 22.34 -7.89 -16.85
CA GLY A 248 22.22 -8.27 -18.27
C GLY A 248 23.18 -7.53 -19.21
N PHE A 249 23.72 -6.38 -18.77
CA PHE A 249 24.77 -5.65 -19.48
C PHE A 249 25.82 -5.19 -18.47
N HIS A 250 27.04 -5.72 -18.59
CA HIS A 250 28.21 -5.10 -17.98
C HIS A 250 28.35 -3.66 -18.54
N ALA A 251 27.85 -2.64 -17.82
CA ALA A 251 28.47 -1.32 -17.67
C ALA A 251 27.52 -0.27 -17.05
N VAL A 252 28.12 0.56 -16.21
CA VAL A 252 27.72 1.90 -15.76
C VAL A 252 26.82 1.99 -14.50
N ARG A 253 27.48 2.35 -13.39
CA ARG A 253 26.90 2.92 -12.16
C ARG A 253 25.92 4.04 -12.47
N HIS A 254 24.68 3.91 -11.99
CA HIS A 254 23.72 5.01 -11.86
C HIS A 254 23.23 5.14 -10.41
N PRO A 255 22.82 6.35 -9.97
CA PRO A 255 22.73 6.73 -8.55
C PRO A 255 21.54 6.15 -7.74
N THR A 256 20.76 5.20 -8.28
CA THR A 256 19.64 4.57 -7.56
C THR A 256 20.07 3.55 -6.51
N THR A 257 21.27 2.97 -6.64
CA THR A 257 21.79 2.01 -5.65
C THR A 257 22.07 2.66 -4.29
N THR A 258 22.40 3.95 -4.26
CA THR A 258 22.70 4.67 -3.02
C THR A 258 21.45 4.97 -2.18
N ALA A 259 20.29 5.15 -2.80
CA ALA A 259 19.04 5.40 -2.09
C ALA A 259 18.50 4.13 -1.41
N ILE A 260 18.48 2.99 -2.11
CA ILE A 260 17.94 1.73 -1.59
C ILE A 260 18.82 1.19 -0.45
N THR A 261 20.14 1.36 -0.55
CA THR A 261 21.05 0.94 0.53
C THR A 261 20.89 1.79 1.80
N ASN A 262 20.54 3.07 1.67
CA ASN A 262 20.36 3.98 2.80
C ASN A 262 18.96 3.91 3.44
N THR A 263 17.90 3.61 2.67
CA THR A 263 16.53 3.46 3.21
C THR A 263 16.27 2.09 3.85
N THR A 264 17.13 1.10 3.58
CA THR A 264 17.11 -0.21 4.26
C THR A 264 17.71 -0.14 5.68
N ILE A 265 18.12 1.05 6.16
CA ILE A 265 18.42 1.30 7.57
C ILE A 265 17.09 1.38 8.34
N ILE A 266 16.59 0.20 8.68
CA ILE A 266 15.86 -0.15 9.91
C ILE A 266 15.33 1.07 10.67
N THR A 267 14.12 1.53 10.32
CA THR A 267 13.26 2.27 11.25
C THR A 267 12.16 1.30 11.71
N THR A 268 12.56 0.29 12.48
CA THR A 268 11.64 -0.62 13.15
C THR A 268 11.36 -0.04 14.54
N THR A 269 10.52 0.99 14.63
CA THR A 269 10.19 1.63 15.92
C THR A 269 9.05 0.94 16.68
N ASN A 270 8.93 -0.38 16.59
CA ASN A 270 8.04 -1.14 17.48
C ASN A 270 8.67 -2.50 17.82
N THR A 271 8.84 -2.70 19.13
CA THR A 271 9.23 -3.91 19.86
C THR A 271 9.03 -5.24 19.11
N THR A 272 10.12 -5.86 18.66
CA THR A 272 10.11 -7.22 18.11
C THR A 272 10.82 -8.19 19.07
N THR A 273 10.03 -8.95 19.84
CA THR A 273 10.50 -10.23 20.40
C THR A 273 10.42 -11.27 19.29
N ILE A 274 11.56 -11.66 18.72
CA ILE A 274 11.62 -12.66 17.65
C ILE A 274 11.74 -14.04 18.31
N THR A 275 10.63 -14.75 18.41
CA THR A 275 10.61 -16.18 18.73
C THR A 275 9.98 -16.91 17.55
N ASN A 276 10.80 -17.30 16.58
CA ASN A 276 10.66 -18.51 15.77
C ASN A 276 11.84 -18.61 14.77
N THR A 277 12.46 -19.78 14.80
CA THR A 277 13.57 -20.34 14.01
C THR A 277 13.66 -19.83 12.56
N THR A 278 14.34 -18.70 12.36
CA THR A 278 14.83 -18.28 11.04
C THR A 278 16.31 -17.94 11.16
N THR A 279 17.17 -18.86 10.72
CA THR A 279 18.62 -18.73 10.71
C THR A 279 19.02 -17.57 9.79
N ILE A 280 19.43 -16.43 10.37
CA ILE A 280 20.01 -15.30 9.62
C ILE A 280 21.53 -15.49 9.59
N THR A 281 22.08 -15.76 8.41
CA THR A 281 23.52 -15.73 8.14
C THR A 281 23.82 -14.46 7.35
N THR A 282 24.05 -13.33 8.02
CA THR A 282 24.36 -12.05 7.34
C THR A 282 25.69 -11.47 7.82
N THR A 283 26.64 -11.32 6.90
CA THR A 283 27.83 -10.48 7.05
C THR A 283 27.39 -9.02 6.93
N ILE A 284 27.58 -8.20 7.98
CA ILE A 284 27.23 -6.77 7.96
C ILE A 284 28.46 -5.98 7.49
N THR A 285 28.36 -5.37 6.31
CA THR A 285 29.44 -4.57 5.71
C THR A 285 28.90 -3.20 5.28
N ASN A 286 29.24 -2.15 6.06
CA ASN A 286 29.29 -0.69 5.76
C ASN A 286 28.85 0.13 6.98
N THR A 287 29.31 1.38 7.05
CA THR A 287 29.21 2.35 8.15
C THR A 287 27.77 2.50 8.68
N THR A 288 27.46 1.91 9.84
CA THR A 288 26.12 1.94 10.45
C THR A 288 26.16 2.38 11.91
N THR A 289 25.36 3.38 12.27
CA THR A 289 25.04 3.75 13.66
C THR A 289 23.78 3.00 14.09
N ILE A 290 23.89 2.14 15.10
CA ILE A 290 22.78 1.36 15.67
C ILE A 290 22.34 2.05 16.97
N THR A 291 21.20 2.73 16.94
CA THR A 291 20.59 3.41 18.10
C THR A 291 19.22 2.81 18.36
N ASN A 292 19.11 1.82 19.25
CA ASN A 292 17.82 1.18 19.60
C ASN A 292 17.55 1.26 21.10
N THR A 293 16.38 1.75 21.52
CA THR A 293 16.03 1.89 22.94
C THR A 293 15.49 0.62 23.61
N THR A 294 15.70 -0.59 23.05
CA THR A 294 15.30 -1.85 23.70
C THR A 294 16.03 -3.07 23.10
N ILE A 295 16.18 -4.09 23.94
CA ILE A 295 17.06 -5.28 23.83
C ILE A 295 17.03 -5.95 22.45
N ILE A 296 18.19 -6.02 21.79
CA ILE A 296 18.43 -6.85 20.60
C ILE A 296 18.91 -8.23 21.07
N THR A 297 18.27 -9.32 20.65
CA THR A 297 18.71 -10.70 20.92
C THR A 297 19.04 -11.41 19.61
N THR A 298 20.33 -11.63 19.33
CA THR A 298 20.79 -12.34 18.13
C THR A 298 21.30 -13.72 18.51
N THR A 299 20.81 -14.77 17.85
CA THR A 299 21.30 -16.15 17.97
C THR A 299 21.95 -16.54 16.64
N ASN A 300 23.28 -16.76 16.62
CA ASN A 300 24.16 -17.33 15.54
C ASN A 300 25.45 -16.50 15.32
N THR A 301 26.35 -17.00 14.47
CA THR A 301 27.61 -16.34 14.07
C THR A 301 27.33 -14.98 13.41
N THR A 302 27.82 -13.89 14.02
CA THR A 302 27.70 -12.52 13.49
C THR A 302 29.07 -11.95 13.15
N THR A 303 29.21 -11.35 11.96
CA THR A 303 30.44 -10.64 11.55
C THR A 303 30.09 -9.19 11.25
N ILE A 304 30.69 -8.28 12.02
CA ILE A 304 30.49 -6.82 11.92
C ILE A 304 31.78 -6.21 11.37
N THR A 305 31.66 -5.49 10.24
CA THR A 305 32.79 -4.87 9.55
C THR A 305 32.49 -3.39 9.27
N ASN A 306 33.50 -2.52 9.44
CA ASN A 306 33.50 -1.05 9.25
C ASN A 306 33.14 -0.23 10.51
N THR A 307 33.06 1.10 10.39
CA THR A 307 32.78 2.00 11.52
C THR A 307 31.36 1.80 12.03
N THR A 308 31.20 1.26 13.23
CA THR A 308 29.88 1.06 13.85
C THR A 308 29.79 1.66 15.25
N THR A 309 28.75 2.45 15.49
CA THR A 309 28.42 2.97 16.84
C THR A 309 27.19 2.23 17.35
N ILE A 310 27.31 1.51 18.47
CA ILE A 310 26.23 0.80 19.14
C ILE A 310 25.86 1.57 20.41
N THR A 311 24.61 1.96 20.55
CA THR A 311 24.10 2.69 21.72
C THR A 311 22.94 1.92 22.34
N ASN A 312 22.92 1.78 23.68
CA ASN A 312 21.91 1.10 24.54
C ASN A 312 22.14 -0.39 24.80
N THR A 313 21.14 -1.08 25.38
CA THR A 313 21.20 -2.46 25.88
C THR A 313 21.12 -3.48 24.74
N THR A 314 22.12 -4.35 24.62
CA THR A 314 22.21 -5.37 23.54
C THR A 314 22.65 -6.74 24.07
N THR A 315 22.06 -7.83 23.59
CA THR A 315 22.38 -9.21 23.99
C THR A 315 22.69 -10.09 22.76
N ILE A 316 23.87 -10.69 22.69
CA ILE A 316 24.28 -11.55 21.57
C ILE A 316 24.61 -12.96 22.09
N THR A 317 24.08 -13.98 21.43
CA THR A 317 24.29 -15.40 21.75
C THR A 317 24.98 -16.09 20.58
N ASN A 318 26.07 -16.82 20.86
CA ASN A 318 27.00 -17.49 19.92
C ASN A 318 28.28 -16.69 19.60
N THR A 319 28.74 -16.76 18.35
CA THR A 319 30.06 -16.28 17.93
C THR A 319 29.94 -14.89 17.31
N THR A 320 30.78 -13.94 17.74
CA THR A 320 30.79 -12.58 17.20
C THR A 320 32.20 -12.18 16.77
N THR A 321 32.37 -11.73 15.52
CA THR A 321 33.64 -11.16 15.02
C THR A 321 33.43 -9.69 14.68
N ILE A 322 34.25 -8.81 15.23
CA ILE A 322 34.20 -7.36 15.03
C ILE A 322 35.52 -6.88 14.41
N THR A 323 35.46 -6.12 13.31
CA THR A 323 36.65 -5.65 12.59
C THR A 323 36.51 -4.18 12.15
N ASN A 324 37.62 -3.44 12.23
CA ASN A 324 37.83 -2.03 11.80
C ASN A 324 37.73 -0.97 12.91
N THR A 325 36.55 -0.40 13.17
CA THR A 325 36.40 0.66 14.19
C THR A 325 35.04 0.55 14.85
N THR A 326 34.98 0.35 16.16
CA THR A 326 33.67 0.25 16.84
C THR A 326 33.61 1.09 18.11
N THR A 327 32.50 1.80 18.29
CA THR A 327 32.17 2.52 19.53
C THR A 327 30.95 1.86 20.17
N ILE A 328 31.08 1.39 21.41
CA ILE A 328 29.97 0.79 22.18
C ILE A 328 29.68 1.70 23.37
N THR A 329 28.41 2.08 23.54
CA THR A 329 27.96 2.92 24.65
C THR A 329 26.77 2.26 25.36
N ASN A 330 26.81 2.22 26.70
CA ASN A 330 25.82 1.63 27.62
C ASN A 330 26.08 0.18 28.05
N THR A 331 25.26 -0.79 27.68
CA THR A 331 25.35 -2.15 28.25
C THR A 331 25.26 -3.22 27.16
N THR A 332 26.25 -4.11 27.10
CA THR A 332 26.25 -5.23 26.15
C THR A 332 26.54 -6.55 26.87
N THR A 333 25.76 -7.59 26.57
CA THR A 333 25.96 -8.96 27.08
C THR A 333 26.24 -9.91 25.92
N ILE A 334 27.32 -10.69 26.01
CA ILE A 334 27.69 -11.68 24.99
C ILE A 334 27.87 -13.05 25.64
N THR A 335 27.28 -14.07 25.04
CA THR A 335 27.40 -15.47 25.49
C THR A 335 28.07 -16.31 24.40
N ASN A 336 29.22 -16.93 24.73
CA ASN A 336 30.05 -17.86 23.92
C ASN A 336 31.42 -17.32 23.47
N THR A 337 31.55 -16.75 22.27
CA THR A 337 32.89 -16.37 21.78
C THR A 337 32.85 -15.03 21.08
N ILE A 338 33.76 -14.14 21.45
CA ILE A 338 33.98 -12.87 20.76
C ILE A 338 35.44 -12.71 20.31
N THR A 339 35.61 -12.26 19.07
CA THR A 339 36.89 -11.85 18.50
C THR A 339 36.82 -10.38 18.07
N ILE A 340 37.71 -9.55 18.59
CA ILE A 340 37.80 -8.12 18.27
C ILE A 340 39.16 -7.83 17.63
N THR A 341 39.16 -7.17 16.48
CA THR A 341 40.38 -6.80 15.75
C THR A 341 40.34 -5.34 15.34
N ASN A 342 41.48 -4.65 15.45
CA ASN A 342 41.67 -3.21 15.24
C ASN A 342 41.10 -2.39 16.42
N THR A 343 40.66 -1.16 16.15
CA THR A 343 40.38 -0.16 17.17
C THR A 343 38.96 -0.30 17.73
N THR A 344 38.82 -0.37 19.06
CA THR A 344 37.50 -0.30 19.72
C THR A 344 37.52 0.68 20.87
N THR A 345 36.41 1.38 21.08
CA THR A 345 36.18 2.27 22.23
C THR A 345 34.90 1.83 22.92
N ILE A 346 35.02 1.50 24.20
CA ILE A 346 33.90 1.06 25.04
C ILE A 346 33.71 2.09 26.13
N THR A 347 32.49 2.63 26.21
CA THR A 347 32.07 3.54 27.27
C THR A 347 30.93 2.88 28.01
N ASN A 348 31.13 2.63 29.32
CA ASN A 348 30.23 1.92 30.26
C ASN A 348 30.57 0.43 30.45
N THR A 349 29.61 -0.50 30.33
CA THR A 349 29.72 -1.88 30.88
C THR A 349 29.52 -2.96 29.82
N ILE A 350 30.38 -3.98 29.84
CA ILE A 350 30.27 -5.20 29.02
C ILE A 350 30.35 -6.44 29.91
N THR A 351 29.49 -7.42 29.66
CA THR A 351 29.53 -8.75 30.32
C THR A 351 29.72 -9.83 29.26
N ILE A 352 30.78 -10.62 29.38
CA ILE A 352 31.06 -11.75 28.48
C ILE A 352 31.09 -13.03 29.32
N THR A 353 30.27 -14.01 28.94
CA THR A 353 30.31 -15.35 29.51
C THR A 353 30.99 -16.25 28.48
N ASN A 354 32.00 -17.02 28.93
CA ASN A 354 32.92 -17.90 28.16
C ASN A 354 34.24 -17.22 27.71
N THR A 355 34.56 -17.21 26.41
CA THR A 355 35.93 -16.93 25.90
C THR A 355 36.02 -15.64 25.07
N THR A 356 37.11 -14.87 25.23
CA THR A 356 37.35 -13.58 24.55
C THR A 356 38.77 -13.49 23.98
N THR A 357 38.92 -12.99 22.75
CA THR A 357 40.24 -12.64 22.16
C THR A 357 40.22 -11.23 21.60
N ILE A 358 41.13 -10.37 22.05
CA ILE A 358 41.23 -8.94 21.67
C ILE A 358 42.64 -8.66 21.15
N THR A 359 42.76 -7.97 20.01
CA THR A 359 44.05 -7.56 19.45
C THR A 359 43.99 -6.12 18.91
N ASN A 360 44.91 -5.26 19.35
CA ASN A 360 45.10 -3.83 18.96
C ASN A 360 44.02 -2.81 19.44
N THR A 361 43.77 -2.65 20.75
CA THR A 361 42.61 -1.87 21.30
C THR A 361 42.96 -0.81 22.38
N THR A 362 42.12 0.25 22.55
CA THR A 362 42.17 1.25 23.63
C THR A 362 40.84 1.31 24.42
N ILE A 363 40.80 0.84 25.67
CA ILE A 363 39.56 0.75 26.50
C ILE A 363 39.53 1.87 27.54
N THR A 364 38.43 2.63 27.61
CA THR A 364 38.27 3.77 28.53
C THR A 364 36.96 3.65 29.33
N ASN A 365 36.86 2.66 30.23
CA ASN A 365 36.01 2.60 31.44
C ASN A 365 35.90 1.15 31.96
N THR A 366 35.86 0.99 33.30
CA THR A 366 35.97 -0.26 34.05
C THR A 366 34.67 -1.07 34.07
N THR A 367 34.67 -2.36 33.68
CA THR A 367 33.79 -3.37 34.32
C THR A 367 34.28 -4.82 34.14
N ILE A 368 33.97 -5.61 35.18
CA ILE A 368 34.40 -6.94 35.61
C ILE A 368 34.36 -8.02 34.50
N ILE A 369 35.51 -8.68 34.27
CA ILE A 369 35.57 -10.02 33.68
C ILE A 369 35.68 -11.00 34.86
N THR A 370 34.58 -11.59 35.31
CA THR A 370 34.62 -12.71 36.26
C THR A 370 34.66 -14.01 35.46
N THR A 371 35.83 -14.65 35.44
CA THR A 371 35.99 -16.04 35.02
C THR A 371 35.78 -16.95 36.23
N THR A 372 34.79 -17.83 36.20
CA THR A 372 34.82 -19.08 36.96
C THR A 372 35.03 -20.22 35.99
#